data_AF-S7VRF7-F1
#
_entry.id   AF-S7VRF7-F1
#
_cell.length_a   1.000
_cell.length_b   1.000
_cell.length_c   1.000
_cell.angle_alpha   90.00
_cell.angle_beta   90.00
_cell.angle_gamma   90.00
#
_symmetry.space_group_name_H-M   'P 1'
#
loop_
_entity.id
_entity.type
_entity.pdbx_description
1 polymer ?
#
loop_
_entity_poly.entity_id
_entity_poly.type
_entity_poly.pdbx_seq_one_letter_code
_entity_poly.pdbx_strand_id
1 'polypeptide(L)'
;MKLKNKTFALIILGFSLTLALPAQEGVVNVSQDSDIDKLLEYKKDIKTSKVFRIQVYQNVDIDMAQREKQNFLNLFDEWPAEIVWNTPNYKVWVGNFANRLEADRAWAKIKRNI
;
A
#
# COMPACT_ATOMS: atom_id res chain seq x y z
N MET A 1 1.59 -33.18 -65.41
CA MET A 1 1.56 -31.92 -64.62
C MET A 1 0.38 -31.86 -63.62
N LYS A 2 0.12 -32.92 -62.83
CA LYS A 2 -1.01 -32.95 -61.85
C LYS A 2 -0.58 -33.18 -60.39
N LEU A 3 0.69 -33.54 -60.15
CA LEU A 3 1.22 -33.73 -58.79
C LEU A 3 1.44 -32.40 -58.05
N LYS A 4 1.93 -31.35 -58.74
CA LYS A 4 2.22 -30.03 -58.16
C LYS A 4 1.00 -29.36 -57.51
N ASN A 5 -0.19 -29.53 -58.09
CA ASN A 5 -1.43 -28.95 -57.56
C ASN A 5 -1.93 -29.73 -56.33
N LYS A 6 -1.72 -31.05 -56.27
CA LYS A 6 -2.07 -31.88 -55.11
C LYS A 6 -1.15 -31.61 -53.92
N THR A 7 0.15 -31.43 -54.16
CA THR A 7 1.11 -31.03 -53.12
C THR A 7 0.83 -29.63 -52.61
N PHE A 8 0.39 -28.71 -53.47
CA PHE A 8 0.01 -27.35 -53.07
C PHE A 8 -1.26 -27.35 -52.20
N ALA A 9 -2.26 -28.16 -52.56
CA ALA A 9 -3.47 -28.33 -51.75
C ALA A 9 -3.18 -28.94 -50.37
N LEU A 10 -2.25 -29.88 -50.27
CA LEU A 10 -1.80 -30.47 -49.00
C LEU A 10 -1.10 -29.45 -48.09
N ILE A 11 -0.31 -28.55 -48.65
CA ILE A 11 0.37 -27.48 -47.88
C ILE A 11 -0.65 -26.47 -47.35
N ILE A 12 -1.63 -26.09 -48.18
CA ILE A 12 -2.71 -25.16 -47.76
C ILE A 12 -3.55 -25.79 -46.64
N LEU A 13 -3.86 -27.08 -46.74
CA LEU A 13 -4.63 -27.81 -45.72
C LEU A 13 -3.83 -27.96 -44.41
N GLY A 14 -2.51 -28.15 -44.48
CA GLY A 14 -1.65 -28.17 -43.30
C GLY A 14 -1.55 -26.80 -42.63
N PHE A 15 -1.48 -25.72 -43.41
CA PHE A 15 -1.39 -24.36 -42.88
C PHE A 15 -2.70 -23.90 -42.22
N SER A 16 -3.86 -24.21 -42.81
CA SER A 16 -5.16 -23.87 -42.22
C SER A 16 -5.42 -24.59 -40.88
N LEU A 17 -4.83 -25.77 -40.69
CA LEU A 17 -4.95 -26.51 -39.43
C LEU A 17 -4.19 -25.84 -38.27
N THR A 18 -3.10 -25.12 -38.55
CA THR A 18 -2.33 -24.39 -37.52
C THR A 18 -3.02 -23.12 -37.02
N LEU A 19 -3.90 -22.51 -37.82
CA LEU A 19 -4.67 -21.33 -37.45
C LEU A 19 -5.83 -21.63 -36.49
N ALA A 20 -6.21 -22.91 -36.36
CA ALA A 20 -7.36 -23.34 -35.57
C ALA A 20 -6.99 -23.90 -34.17
N LEU A 21 -5.71 -23.88 -33.80
CA LEU A 21 -5.27 -24.35 -32.48
C LEU A 21 -5.43 -23.22 -31.46
N PRO A 22 -6.28 -23.36 -30.42
CA PRO A 22 -6.28 -22.43 -29.30
C PRO A 22 -4.90 -22.48 -28.60
N ALA A 23 -4.27 -21.32 -28.43
CA ALA A 23 -3.09 -21.18 -27.59
C ALA A 23 -3.46 -21.61 -26.16
N GLN A 24 -2.67 -22.51 -25.56
CA GLN A 24 -2.94 -22.98 -24.21
C GLN A 24 -2.78 -21.81 -23.22
N GLU A 25 -3.88 -21.42 -22.59
CA GLU A 25 -3.85 -20.53 -21.43
C GLU A 25 -3.17 -21.28 -20.29
N GLY A 26 -2.04 -20.76 -19.83
CA GLY A 26 -1.33 -21.32 -18.68
C GLY A 26 -2.23 -21.23 -17.45
N VAL A 27 -2.66 -22.37 -16.93
CA VAL A 27 -3.40 -22.43 -15.66
C VAL A 27 -2.42 -22.12 -14.54
N VAL A 28 -2.45 -20.88 -14.04
CA VAL A 28 -1.68 -20.49 -12.86
C VAL A 28 -2.42 -21.01 -11.62
N ASN A 29 -1.95 -22.14 -11.08
CA ASN A 29 -2.50 -22.68 -9.85
C ASN A 29 -1.85 -21.97 -8.65
N VAL A 30 -2.52 -20.96 -8.10
CA VAL A 30 -2.04 -20.22 -6.93
C VAL A 30 -2.41 -21.00 -5.67
N SER A 31 -1.44 -21.75 -5.13
CA SER A 31 -1.57 -22.41 -3.82
C SER A 31 -1.31 -21.37 -2.73
N GLN A 32 -2.36 -20.70 -2.28
CA GLN A 32 -2.30 -19.72 -1.20
C GLN A 32 -2.86 -20.32 0.10
N ASP A 33 -2.23 -19.98 1.23
CA ASP A 33 -2.79 -20.28 2.53
C ASP A 33 -4.08 -19.49 2.77
N SER A 34 -5.10 -20.15 3.33
CA SER A 34 -6.38 -19.54 3.69
C SER A 34 -6.26 -18.35 4.65
N ASP A 35 -5.18 -18.27 5.42
CA ASP A 35 -4.95 -17.15 6.34
C ASP A 35 -4.47 -15.88 5.61
N ILE A 36 -3.91 -15.99 4.40
CA ILE A 36 -3.52 -14.81 3.61
C ILE A 36 -4.75 -13.98 3.21
N ASP A 37 -5.89 -14.63 2.90
CA ASP A 37 -7.11 -13.91 2.53
C ASP A 37 -7.64 -13.06 3.69
N LYS A 38 -7.60 -13.60 4.92
CA LYS A 38 -7.95 -12.87 6.15
C LYS A 38 -7.01 -11.68 6.37
N LEU A 39 -5.70 -11.87 6.18
CA LEU A 39 -4.71 -10.80 6.32
C LEU A 39 -4.91 -9.68 5.29
N LEU A 40 -5.31 -10.03 4.06
CA LEU A 40 -5.64 -9.06 3.01
C LEU A 40 -6.89 -8.25 3.36
N GLU A 41 -7.92 -8.90 3.91
CA GLU A 41 -9.14 -8.25 4.38
C GLU A 41 -8.83 -7.25 5.51
N TYR A 42 -8.10 -7.69 6.55
CA TYR A 42 -7.71 -6.79 7.65
C TYR A 42 -6.86 -5.60 7.17
N LYS A 43 -5.94 -5.82 6.23
CA LYS A 43 -5.09 -4.75 5.69
C LYS A 43 -5.89 -3.74 4.85
N LYS A 44 -6.96 -4.18 4.18
CA LYS A 44 -7.87 -3.33 3.40
C LYS A 44 -8.68 -2.40 4.31
N ASP A 45 -9.16 -2.89 5.43
CA ASP A 45 -9.96 -2.09 6.37
C ASP A 45 -9.15 -0.98 7.05
N ILE A 46 -7.89 -1.26 7.40
CA ILE A 46 -6.99 -0.26 8.02
C ILE A 46 -6.79 0.95 7.11
N LYS A 47 -6.59 0.75 5.79
CA LYS A 47 -6.45 1.87 4.85
C LYS A 47 -7.73 2.66 4.62
N THR A 48 -8.89 2.04 4.84
CA THR A 48 -10.20 2.67 4.60
C THR A 48 -10.69 3.43 5.83
N SER A 49 -10.26 3.02 7.02
CA SER A 49 -10.58 3.71 8.27
C SER A 49 -9.90 5.08 8.36
N LYS A 50 -10.68 6.14 8.54
CA LYS A 50 -10.16 7.49 8.78
C LYS A 50 -9.53 7.54 10.17
N VAL A 51 -8.20 7.52 10.23
CA VAL A 51 -7.46 7.75 11.48
C VAL A 51 -7.13 9.23 11.64
N PHE A 52 -7.25 9.73 12.87
CA PHE A 52 -6.89 11.09 13.23
C PHE A 52 -5.50 11.09 13.86
N ARG A 53 -4.70 12.10 13.52
CA ARG A 53 -3.36 12.31 14.08
C ARG A 53 -3.20 13.78 14.46
N ILE A 54 -2.36 14.06 15.44
CA ILE A 54 -2.10 15.43 15.88
C ILE A 54 -0.75 15.86 15.33
N GLN A 55 -0.70 17.00 14.64
CA GLN A 55 0.58 17.61 14.22
C GLN A 55 1.11 18.47 15.38
N VAL A 56 2.30 18.15 15.89
CA VAL A 56 2.91 18.89 17.00
C VAL A 56 4.02 19.83 16.56
N TYR A 57 4.68 19.53 15.43
CA TYR A 57 5.80 20.32 14.94
C TYR A 57 5.89 20.31 13.41
N GLN A 58 6.47 21.36 12.84
CA GLN A 58 6.79 21.46 11.42
C GLN A 58 8.07 22.28 11.20
N ASN A 59 9.00 21.78 10.39
CA ASN A 59 10.22 22.49 10.00
C ASN A 59 10.78 21.94 8.67
N VAL A 60 11.57 22.74 7.95
CA VAL A 60 12.31 22.32 6.75
C VAL A 60 13.47 21.37 7.12
N ASP A 61 14.04 21.52 8.31
CA ASP A 61 15.16 20.71 8.80
C ASP A 61 14.71 19.41 9.47
N ILE A 62 15.25 18.29 9.01
CA ILE A 62 14.99 16.95 9.54
C ILE A 62 15.57 16.75 10.95
N ASP A 63 16.72 17.36 11.25
CA ASP A 63 17.37 17.20 12.55
C ASP A 63 16.53 17.86 13.66
N MET A 64 15.90 18.99 13.34
CA MET A 64 14.96 19.67 14.22
C MET A 64 13.70 18.83 14.43
N ALA A 65 13.14 18.23 13.39
CA ALA A 65 12.00 17.32 13.51
C ALA A 65 12.35 16.08 14.35
N GLN A 66 13.57 15.57 14.22
CA GLN A 66 14.05 14.43 15.00
C GLN A 66 14.24 14.77 16.48
N ARG A 67 14.80 15.95 16.78
CA ARG A 67 14.89 16.48 18.15
C ARG A 67 13.51 16.60 18.79
N GLU A 68 12.56 17.24 18.11
CA GLU A 68 11.21 17.43 18.62
C GLU A 68 10.46 16.10 18.81
N LYS A 69 10.67 15.13 17.91
CA LYS A 69 10.15 13.77 18.09
C LYS A 69 10.68 13.14 19.39
N GLN A 70 11.98 13.25 19.67
CA GLN A 70 12.53 12.68 20.91
C GLN A 70 12.11 13.45 22.16
N ASN A 71 12.01 14.77 22.09
CA ASN A 71 11.46 15.58 23.17
C ASN A 71 10.03 15.13 23.50
N PHE A 72 9.20 14.94 22.47
CA PHE A 72 7.84 14.45 22.66
C PHE A 72 7.80 13.06 23.29
N LEU A 73 8.60 12.10 22.78
CA LEU A 73 8.64 10.74 23.31
C LEU A 73 9.15 10.69 24.75
N ASN A 74 10.06 11.58 25.15
CA ASN A 74 10.52 11.69 26.53
C ASN A 74 9.46 12.28 27.47
N LEU A 75 8.55 13.10 26.97
CA LEU A 75 7.47 13.72 27.75
C LEU A 75 6.20 12.85 27.81
N PHE A 76 5.98 12.03 26.78
CA PHE A 76 4.76 11.25 26.62
C PHE A 76 5.08 9.83 26.12
N ASP A 77 5.05 8.87 27.04
CA ASP A 77 5.15 7.44 26.71
C ASP A 77 3.82 6.86 26.18
N GLU A 78 2.71 7.62 26.28
CA GLU A 78 1.36 7.15 25.90
C GLU A 78 1.16 7.03 24.39
N TRP A 79 1.82 7.86 23.58
CA TRP A 79 1.53 7.97 22.14
C TRP A 79 2.77 7.88 21.26
N PRO A 80 2.72 7.12 20.15
CA PRO A 80 3.80 7.08 19.20
C PRO A 80 3.94 8.41 18.45
N ALA A 81 5.18 8.77 18.07
CA ALA A 81 5.50 9.93 17.26
C ALA A 81 6.19 9.52 15.95
N GLU A 82 5.73 10.08 14.83
CA GLU A 82 6.18 9.80 13.47
C GLU A 82 6.58 11.10 12.76
N ILE A 83 7.67 11.06 11.99
CA ILE A 83 8.07 12.17 11.11
C ILE A 83 7.57 11.83 9.71
N VAL A 84 6.78 12.74 9.14
CA VAL A 84 6.25 12.60 7.78
C VAL A 84 6.82 13.73 6.93
N TRP A 85 7.47 13.37 5.83
CA TRP A 85 7.92 14.33 4.84
C TRP A 85 6.73 14.84 4.02
N ASN A 86 6.52 16.15 4.04
CA ASN A 86 5.50 16.83 3.25
C ASN A 86 6.10 18.10 2.65
N THR A 87 6.52 18.00 1.38
CA THR A 87 7.25 19.04 0.66
C THR A 87 6.72 20.45 0.94
N PRO A 88 7.58 21.41 1.33
CA PRO A 88 9.03 21.31 1.57
C PRO A 88 9.43 21.03 3.03
N ASN A 89 8.51 20.56 3.89
CA ASN A 89 8.71 20.47 5.33
C ASN A 89 8.62 19.03 5.87
N TYR A 90 9.33 18.76 6.96
CA TYR A 90 9.11 17.63 7.85
C TYR A 90 8.07 18.00 8.90
N LYS A 91 7.05 17.15 9.06
CA LYS A 91 6.00 17.29 10.06
C LYS A 91 6.11 16.17 11.09
N VAL A 92 6.03 16.51 12.37
CA VAL A 92 5.96 15.53 13.46
C VAL A 92 4.49 15.31 13.80
N TRP A 93 4.03 14.08 13.59
CA TRP A 93 2.68 13.62 13.89
C TRP A 93 2.70 12.69 15.09
N VAL A 94 1.70 12.80 15.96
CA VAL A 94 1.61 11.97 17.16
C VAL A 94 0.26 11.29 17.27
N GLY A 95 0.30 10.04 17.75
CA GLY A 95 -0.86 9.19 17.96
C GLY A 95 -1.51 8.66 16.67
N ASN A 96 -2.41 7.69 16.86
CA ASN A 96 -3.34 7.20 15.85
C ASN A 96 -4.70 7.04 16.53
N PHE A 97 -5.55 8.04 16.40
CA PHE A 97 -6.85 8.10 17.09
C PHE A 97 -7.96 7.63 16.17
N ALA A 98 -8.83 6.76 16.67
CA ALA A 98 -9.95 6.23 15.89
C ALA A 98 -11.06 7.27 15.72
N ASN A 99 -11.23 8.15 16.70
CA ASN A 99 -12.24 9.21 16.68
C ASN A 99 -11.63 10.58 16.99
N ARG A 100 -12.32 11.63 16.52
CA ARG A 100 -11.89 13.02 16.73
C ARG A 100 -11.89 13.42 18.20
N LEU A 101 -12.82 12.91 19.00
CA LEU A 101 -12.94 13.24 20.43
C LEU A 101 -11.71 12.78 21.23
N GLU A 102 -11.18 11.59 20.93
CA GLU A 102 -9.95 11.06 21.51
C GLU A 102 -8.75 11.92 21.13
N ALA A 103 -8.64 12.29 19.84
CA ALA A 103 -7.61 13.20 19.39
C ALA A 103 -7.68 14.55 20.11
N ASP A 104 -8.88 15.12 20.30
CA ASP A 104 -9.07 16.38 21.02
C ASP A 104 -8.69 16.26 22.50
N ARG A 105 -9.00 15.13 23.16
CA ARG A 105 -8.58 14.86 24.55
C ARG A 105 -7.07 14.73 24.67
N ALA A 106 -6.43 14.00 23.75
CA ALA A 106 -4.98 13.87 23.70
C ALA A 106 -4.32 15.23 23.45
N TRP A 107 -4.86 16.01 22.52
CA TRP A 107 -4.40 17.37 22.25
C TRP A 107 -4.47 18.27 23.49
N ALA A 108 -5.58 18.21 24.25
CA ALA A 108 -5.73 18.97 25.48
C ALA A 108 -4.70 18.57 26.56
N LYS A 109 -4.31 17.30 26.63
CA LYS A 109 -3.21 16.84 27.50
C LYS A 109 -1.87 17.38 27.02
N ILE A 110 -1.57 17.24 25.74
CA ILE A 110 -0.30 17.68 25.13
C ILE A 110 -0.08 19.18 25.35
N LYS A 111 -1.11 19.98 25.07
CA LYS A 111 -1.07 21.45 25.23
C LYS A 111 -0.84 21.94 26.67
N ARG A 112 -1.06 21.11 27.68
CA ARG A 112 -0.80 21.50 29.08
C ARG A 112 0.67 21.39 29.48
N ASN A 113 1.45 20.59 28.75
CA ASN A 113 2.86 20.31 29.06
C ASN A 113 3.83 20.89 28.00
N ILE A 114 3.30 21.53 26.95
CA ILE A 114 4.05 22.36 25.99
C ILE A 114 3.81 23.82 26.35
#